data_AF-A0A482W9F0-F1
#
_entry.id   AF-A0A482W9F0-F1
#
_cell.length_a   1.000
_cell.length_b   1.000
_cell.length_c   1.000
_cell.angle_alpha   90.00
_cell.angle_beta   90.00
_cell.angle_gamma   90.00
#
_symmetry.space_group_name_H-M   'P 1'
#
loop_
_entity.id
_entity.type
_entity.pdbx_description
1 polymer ?
#
loop_
_entity_poly.entity_id
_entity_poly.type
_entity_poly.pdbx_seq_one_letter_code
_entity_poly.pdbx_strand_id
1 'polypeptide(L)'
;MWRLQNVGDIFDKISLYSANLKTVTLQEVQSFLIHEQNDELSNDDRAVSRFICDFLKDPQREVQEPHFSIGEFLDFLFSKQNDLWDPSKDTVYHDMSRPLAHYWIASSHNTYLTGDQLSSESSVEAYARCLRMGCRCIELDCWDGPDGMPFIYHGHTFTTKIKFMDVIRTIKEHAFATSEYPVILSIEDNCSLPQQRKMATAMQ
;
A
#
# COMPACT_ATOMS: atom_id res chain seq x y z
N MET A 1 11.41 -10.02 -13.65
CA MET A 1 11.64 -8.55 -13.59
C MET A 1 13.04 -8.22 -14.07
N TRP A 2 13.16 -7.38 -15.10
CA TRP A 2 14.45 -7.00 -15.70
C TRP A 2 15.25 -6.17 -14.70
N ARG A 3 16.34 -6.74 -14.16
CA ARG A 3 17.35 -5.95 -13.45
C ARG A 3 18.10 -5.12 -14.49
N LEU A 4 17.74 -3.85 -14.60
CA LEU A 4 18.39 -2.89 -15.47
C LEU A 4 19.45 -2.15 -14.65
N GLN A 5 20.72 -2.23 -15.05
CA GLN A 5 21.80 -1.49 -14.40
C GLN A 5 22.10 -0.19 -15.15
N ASN A 6 21.81 -0.14 -16.46
CA ASN A 6 21.87 1.07 -17.29
C ASN A 6 20.98 0.95 -18.55
N VAL A 7 20.91 2.02 -19.35
CA VAL A 7 20.07 2.11 -20.57
C VAL A 7 20.56 1.18 -21.70
N GLY A 8 21.85 0.86 -21.77
CA GLY A 8 22.40 -0.09 -22.75
C GLY A 8 21.84 -1.51 -22.57
N ASP A 9 21.67 -1.94 -21.32
CA ASP A 9 21.09 -3.25 -21.00
C ASP A 9 19.65 -3.40 -21.53
N ILE A 10 18.91 -2.30 -21.67
CA ILE A 10 17.55 -2.30 -22.22
C ILE A 10 17.60 -2.60 -23.72
N PHE A 11 18.49 -1.92 -24.46
CA PHE A 11 18.60 -2.11 -25.90
C PHE A 11 19.08 -3.52 -26.26
N ASP A 12 20.04 -4.07 -25.51
CA ASP A 12 20.52 -5.43 -25.71
C ASP A 12 19.39 -6.45 -25.52
N LYS A 13 18.54 -6.25 -24.51
CA LYS A 13 17.40 -7.14 -24.29
C LYS A 13 16.25 -6.91 -25.26
N ILE A 14 15.97 -5.67 -25.67
CA ILE A 14 14.97 -5.40 -26.72
C ILE A 14 15.38 -6.06 -28.04
N SER A 15 16.68 -6.14 -28.34
CA SER A 15 17.16 -6.81 -29.56
C SER A 15 16.78 -8.29 -29.64
N LEU A 16 16.51 -8.95 -28.51
CA LEU A 16 16.01 -10.33 -28.45
C LEU A 16 14.56 -10.45 -28.94
N TYR A 17 13.80 -9.36 -28.88
CA TYR A 17 12.38 -9.28 -29.21
C TYR A 17 12.12 -8.27 -30.34
N SER A 18 13.15 -7.88 -31.10
CA SER A 18 12.99 -7.06 -32.31
C SER A 18 14.08 -7.39 -33.31
N ALA A 19 13.79 -8.32 -34.22
CA ALA A 19 14.75 -8.79 -35.22
C ALA A 19 15.28 -7.67 -36.14
N ASN A 20 14.46 -6.64 -36.39
CA ASN A 20 14.80 -5.52 -37.28
C ASN A 20 15.19 -4.24 -36.52
N LEU A 21 15.16 -4.25 -35.17
CA LEU A 21 15.40 -3.11 -34.27
C LEU A 21 14.54 -1.87 -34.56
N LYS A 22 13.40 -2.05 -35.23
CA LYS A 22 12.45 -0.99 -35.58
C LYS A 22 11.06 -1.27 -35.00
N THR A 23 10.65 -2.53 -35.05
CA THR A 23 9.32 -2.98 -34.63
C THR A 23 9.41 -4.24 -33.79
N VAL A 24 8.46 -4.39 -32.87
CA VAL A 24 8.16 -5.63 -32.13
C VAL A 24 6.84 -6.14 -32.68
N THR A 25 6.91 -7.19 -33.48
CA THR A 25 5.75 -7.86 -34.10
C THR A 25 4.89 -8.57 -33.07
N LEU A 26 3.66 -8.94 -33.44
CA LEU A 26 2.76 -9.73 -32.58
C LEU A 26 3.45 -10.99 -32.02
N GLN A 27 4.19 -11.74 -32.84
CA GLN A 27 4.88 -12.96 -32.42
C GLN A 27 6.04 -12.66 -31.45
N GLU A 28 6.73 -11.54 -31.63
CA GLU A 28 7.78 -11.09 -30.71
C GLU A 28 7.19 -10.61 -29.37
N VAL A 29 6.03 -9.93 -29.39
CA VAL A 29 5.27 -9.60 -28.16
C VAL A 29 4.83 -10.87 -27.45
N GLN A 30 4.30 -11.87 -28.17
CA GLN A 30 3.96 -13.17 -27.57
C GLN A 30 5.16 -13.84 -26.92
N SER A 31 6.29 -13.88 -27.62
CA SER A 31 7.55 -14.42 -27.10
C SER A 31 7.97 -13.72 -25.81
N PHE A 32 7.91 -12.38 -25.79
CA PHE A 32 8.18 -11.58 -24.60
C PHE A 32 7.23 -11.91 -23.45
N LEU A 33 5.92 -11.98 -23.70
CA LEU A 33 4.92 -12.29 -22.70
C LEU A 33 5.12 -13.70 -22.10
N ILE A 34 5.51 -14.69 -22.91
CA ILE A 34 5.79 -16.06 -22.45
C ILE A 34 7.06 -16.08 -21.60
N HIS A 35 8.16 -15.55 -22.13
CA HIS A 35 9.49 -15.80 -21.57
C HIS A 35 9.89 -14.81 -20.47
N GLU A 36 9.35 -13.59 -20.49
CA GLU A 36 9.73 -12.53 -19.54
C GLU A 36 8.64 -12.22 -18.52
N GLN A 37 7.37 -12.20 -18.96
CA GLN A 37 6.22 -11.86 -18.11
C GLN A 37 5.51 -13.07 -17.52
N ASN A 38 5.66 -14.25 -18.14
CA ASN A 38 4.88 -15.44 -17.81
C ASN A 38 3.36 -15.15 -17.81
N ASP A 39 2.91 -14.44 -18.87
CA ASP A 39 1.54 -13.98 -19.02
C ASP A 39 0.75 -14.91 -19.96
N GLU A 40 -0.39 -15.42 -19.46
CA GLU A 40 -1.27 -16.32 -20.20
C GLU A 40 -1.93 -15.68 -21.42
N LEU A 41 -1.98 -14.34 -21.50
CA LEU A 41 -2.45 -13.58 -22.67
C LEU A 41 -1.77 -14.05 -23.96
N SER A 42 -0.51 -14.47 -23.86
CA SER A 42 0.30 -14.96 -24.98
C SER A 42 -0.29 -16.15 -25.74
N ASN A 43 -1.18 -16.94 -25.12
CA ASN A 43 -1.77 -18.14 -25.69
C ASN A 43 -2.87 -17.87 -26.75
N ASP A 44 -3.33 -16.62 -26.89
CA ASP A 44 -4.37 -16.24 -27.86
C ASP A 44 -3.91 -15.05 -28.72
N ASP A 45 -3.58 -15.33 -29.99
CA ASP A 45 -3.19 -14.33 -30.99
C ASP A 45 -4.19 -13.17 -31.07
N ARG A 46 -5.49 -13.45 -30.99
CA ARG A 46 -6.52 -12.40 -31.06
C ARG A 46 -6.54 -11.55 -29.81
N ALA A 47 -6.18 -12.10 -28.65
CA ALA A 47 -6.08 -11.36 -27.41
C ALA A 47 -4.85 -10.45 -27.39
N VAL A 48 -3.70 -10.95 -27.87
CA VAL A 48 -2.48 -10.14 -28.00
C VAL A 48 -2.66 -9.03 -29.04
N SER A 49 -3.29 -9.32 -30.18
CA SER A 49 -3.64 -8.32 -31.20
C SER A 49 -4.48 -7.19 -30.61
N ARG A 50 -5.58 -7.54 -29.92
CA ARG A 50 -6.43 -6.56 -29.22
C ARG A 50 -5.67 -5.76 -28.18
N PHE A 51 -4.83 -6.41 -27.38
CA PHE A 51 -3.99 -5.75 -26.38
C PHE A 51 -3.08 -4.67 -27.00
N ILE A 52 -2.38 -4.98 -28.11
CA ILE A 52 -1.53 -4.01 -28.81
C ILE A 52 -2.37 -2.82 -29.30
N CYS A 53 -3.49 -3.09 -29.95
CA CYS A 53 -4.38 -2.06 -30.50
C CYS A 53 -5.02 -1.18 -29.43
N ASP A 54 -5.47 -1.78 -28.32
CA ASP A 54 -6.05 -1.08 -27.18
C ASP A 54 -5.01 -0.20 -26.48
N PHE A 55 -3.78 -0.71 -26.30
CA PHE A 55 -2.69 0.07 -25.71
C PHE A 55 -2.35 1.29 -26.55
N LEU A 56 -2.24 1.11 -27.86
CA LEU A 56 -1.93 2.18 -28.82
C LEU A 56 -3.11 3.12 -29.08
N LYS A 57 -4.33 2.72 -28.69
CA LYS A 57 -5.60 3.38 -29.02
C LYS A 57 -5.78 3.58 -30.53
N ASP A 58 -5.35 2.59 -31.31
CA ASP A 58 -5.39 2.61 -32.78
C ASP A 58 -6.07 1.32 -33.32
N PRO A 59 -7.41 1.33 -33.45
CA PRO A 59 -8.16 0.18 -33.94
C PRO A 59 -7.87 -0.16 -35.40
N GLN A 60 -7.34 0.78 -36.19
CA GLN A 60 -7.05 0.53 -37.61
C GLN A 60 -5.88 -0.44 -37.78
N ARG A 61 -4.99 -0.56 -36.77
CA ARG A 61 -3.90 -1.54 -36.75
C ARG A 61 -4.37 -2.97 -36.61
N GLU A 62 -5.62 -3.25 -36.20
CA GLU A 62 -6.16 -4.62 -36.19
C GLU A 62 -6.34 -5.19 -37.60
N VAL A 63 -6.55 -4.31 -38.59
CA VAL A 63 -6.71 -4.67 -40.01
C VAL A 63 -5.35 -4.93 -40.68
N GLN A 64 -4.27 -4.39 -40.09
CA GLN A 64 -2.88 -4.68 -40.46
C GLN A 64 -2.30 -5.70 -39.49
N GLU A 65 -1.11 -6.24 -39.74
CA GLU A 65 -0.43 -7.05 -38.70
C GLU A 65 -0.02 -6.11 -37.55
N PRO A 66 -0.62 -6.23 -36.35
CA PRO A 66 -0.37 -5.29 -35.25
C PRO A 66 1.05 -5.46 -34.72
N HIS A 67 1.67 -4.34 -34.39
CA HIS A 67 3.03 -4.29 -33.89
C HIS A 67 3.23 -3.01 -33.07
N PHE A 68 4.24 -3.05 -32.21
CA PHE A 68 4.82 -1.85 -31.61
C PHE A 68 6.01 -1.38 -32.45
N SER A 69 6.23 -0.08 -32.58
CA SER A 69 7.57 0.45 -32.78
C SER A 69 8.42 0.27 -31.51
N ILE A 70 9.75 0.36 -31.59
CA ILE A 70 10.59 0.29 -30.38
C ILE A 70 10.18 1.33 -29.33
N GLY A 71 9.83 2.55 -29.75
CA GLY A 71 9.37 3.59 -28.84
C GLY A 71 8.07 3.21 -28.13
N GLU A 72 7.07 2.73 -28.87
CA GLU A 72 5.79 2.30 -28.30
C GLU A 72 5.96 1.07 -27.38
N PHE A 73 6.88 0.16 -27.69
CA PHE A 73 7.17 -0.98 -26.82
C PHE A 73 7.85 -0.54 -25.52
N LEU A 74 8.76 0.43 -25.58
CA LEU A 74 9.33 1.06 -24.38
C LEU A 74 8.24 1.75 -23.54
N ASP A 75 7.33 2.48 -24.19
CA ASP A 75 6.19 3.10 -23.52
C ASP A 75 5.35 2.05 -22.80
N PHE A 76 5.10 0.89 -23.44
CA PHE A 76 4.44 -0.25 -22.80
C PHE A 76 5.22 -0.77 -21.58
N LEU A 77 6.54 -0.99 -21.69
CA LEU A 77 7.35 -1.54 -20.60
C LEU A 77 7.30 -0.67 -19.33
N PHE A 78 7.17 0.65 -19.47
CA PHE A 78 7.06 1.60 -18.35
C PHE A 78 5.62 2.05 -18.06
N SER A 79 4.64 1.47 -18.73
CA SER A 79 3.22 1.78 -18.53
C SER A 79 2.64 1.07 -17.30
N LYS A 80 1.47 1.54 -16.85
CA LYS A 80 0.70 0.88 -15.79
C LYS A 80 0.21 -0.52 -16.20
N GLN A 81 0.09 -0.78 -17.49
CA GLN A 81 -0.32 -2.09 -18.03
C GLN A 81 0.77 -3.14 -17.86
N ASN A 82 2.01 -2.73 -17.62
CA ASN A 82 3.15 -3.60 -17.31
C ASN A 82 3.69 -3.36 -15.89
N ASP A 83 2.83 -2.86 -14.99
CA ASP A 83 3.21 -2.67 -13.59
C ASP A 83 3.40 -4.03 -12.91
N LEU A 84 4.32 -4.10 -11.94
CA LEU A 84 4.50 -5.31 -11.14
C LEU A 84 3.26 -5.56 -10.27
N TRP A 85 2.57 -4.50 -9.86
CA TRP A 85 1.41 -4.60 -9.01
C TRP A 85 0.17 -5.03 -9.81
N ASP A 86 -0.46 -6.12 -9.38
CA ASP A 86 -1.74 -6.57 -9.92
C ASP A 86 -2.88 -5.68 -9.40
N PRO A 87 -3.54 -4.86 -10.24
CA PRO A 87 -4.59 -3.94 -9.81
C PRO A 87 -5.83 -4.65 -9.24
N SER A 88 -6.02 -5.94 -9.51
CA SER A 88 -7.11 -6.71 -8.89
C SER A 88 -6.97 -6.80 -7.36
N LYS A 89 -5.74 -6.58 -6.85
CA LYS A 89 -5.39 -6.58 -5.43
C LYS A 89 -5.68 -5.24 -4.73
N ASP A 90 -6.11 -4.21 -5.46
CA ASP A 90 -6.51 -2.91 -4.88
C ASP A 90 -7.84 -2.97 -4.13
N THR A 91 -8.61 -4.04 -4.32
CA THR A 91 -9.87 -4.29 -3.62
C THR A 91 -9.75 -5.51 -2.72
N VAL A 92 -10.65 -5.64 -1.74
CA VAL A 92 -10.66 -6.80 -0.85
C VAL A 92 -11.02 -8.06 -1.65
N TYR A 93 -10.05 -8.97 -1.78
CA TYR A 93 -10.22 -10.23 -2.51
C TYR A 93 -10.10 -11.49 -1.63
N HIS A 94 -9.76 -11.33 -0.35
CA HIS A 94 -9.71 -12.44 0.61
C HIS A 94 -11.09 -12.71 1.23
N ASP A 95 -11.28 -13.94 1.72
CA ASP A 95 -12.42 -14.27 2.60
C ASP A 95 -12.24 -13.56 3.94
N MET A 96 -13.12 -12.60 4.25
CA MET A 96 -13.07 -11.77 5.47
C MET A 96 -14.03 -12.25 6.57
N SER A 97 -14.51 -13.50 6.47
CA SER A 97 -15.44 -14.11 7.43
C SER A 97 -14.79 -15.05 8.46
N ARG A 98 -13.48 -15.26 8.38
CA ARG A 98 -12.74 -16.17 9.27
C ARG A 98 -12.44 -15.50 10.61
N PRO A 99 -12.03 -16.27 11.64
CA PRO A 99 -11.60 -15.69 12.92
C PRO A 99 -10.41 -14.74 12.74
N LEU A 100 -10.32 -13.69 13.57
CA LEU A 100 -9.25 -12.67 13.51
C LEU A 100 -7.82 -13.27 13.49
N ALA A 101 -7.61 -14.39 14.20
CA ALA A 101 -6.31 -15.07 14.26
C ALA A 101 -5.81 -15.63 12.92
N HIS A 102 -6.64 -15.61 11.86
CA HIS A 102 -6.28 -16.08 10.52
C HIS A 102 -5.73 -14.98 9.61
N TYR A 103 -5.68 -13.74 10.09
CA TYR A 103 -5.24 -12.58 9.31
C TYR A 103 -3.98 -11.97 9.89
N TRP A 104 -3.12 -11.47 9.01
CA TRP A 104 -2.11 -10.49 9.41
C TRP A 104 -2.79 -9.14 9.59
N ILE A 105 -2.54 -8.51 10.74
CA ILE A 105 -3.13 -7.22 11.10
C ILE A 105 -2.02 -6.18 11.06
N ALA A 106 -2.18 -5.17 10.19
CA ALA A 106 -1.28 -4.02 10.18
C ALA A 106 -1.31 -3.35 11.56
N SER A 107 -0.17 -3.32 12.23
CA SER A 107 -0.06 -2.94 13.65
C SER A 107 1.09 -1.96 13.84
N SER A 108 0.91 -1.00 14.75
CA SER A 108 1.94 -0.03 15.15
C SER A 108 2.28 -0.17 16.63
N HIS A 109 3.46 0.31 16.99
CA HIS A 109 3.99 0.31 18.35
C HIS A 109 4.30 1.75 18.77
N ASN A 110 3.97 2.12 20.00
CA ASN A 110 4.06 3.48 20.54
C ASN A 110 3.57 4.52 19.54
N THR A 111 2.32 4.35 19.12
CA THR A 111 1.75 5.00 17.92
C THR A 111 1.73 6.52 18.01
N TYR A 112 1.75 7.05 19.24
CA TYR A 112 1.79 8.46 19.53
C TYR A 112 3.14 9.11 19.20
N LEU A 113 4.26 8.36 19.14
CA LEU A 113 5.60 8.91 18.89
C LEU A 113 5.83 9.25 17.42
N THR A 114 6.47 10.40 17.19
CA THR A 114 6.88 10.85 15.85
C THR A 114 8.36 10.62 15.54
N GLY A 115 9.14 10.16 16.53
CA GLY A 115 10.57 9.91 16.40
C GLY A 115 11.07 8.83 17.36
N ASP A 116 12.17 9.11 18.06
CA ASP A 116 12.80 8.19 19.00
C ASP A 116 12.00 7.92 20.29
N GLN A 117 12.38 6.87 21.01
CA GLN A 117 11.70 6.42 22.23
C GLN A 117 12.04 7.24 23.48
N LEU A 118 13.00 8.17 23.46
CA LEU A 118 13.50 8.83 24.68
C LEU A 118 13.08 10.29 24.81
N SER A 119 13.03 11.03 23.70
CA SER A 119 12.88 12.48 23.72
C SER A 119 12.03 13.07 22.60
N SER A 120 11.51 12.23 21.69
CA SER A 120 10.72 12.71 20.57
C SER A 120 9.33 13.24 20.97
N GLU A 121 8.68 13.89 20.01
CA GLU A 121 7.34 14.42 20.19
C GLU A 121 6.28 13.31 20.12
N SER A 122 5.36 13.32 21.08
CA SER A 122 4.07 12.63 20.97
C SER A 122 3.05 13.51 20.26
N SER A 123 2.30 12.95 19.32
CA SER A 123 1.35 13.71 18.49
C SER A 123 0.07 12.94 18.21
N VAL A 124 -1.06 13.64 18.24
CA VAL A 124 -2.34 13.11 17.75
C VAL A 124 -2.30 12.81 16.25
N GLU A 125 -1.52 13.58 15.49
CA GLU A 125 -1.35 13.40 14.04
C GLU A 125 -0.67 12.07 13.70
N ALA A 126 0.14 11.53 14.63
CA ALA A 126 0.74 10.22 14.46
C ALA A 126 -0.33 9.12 14.35
N TYR A 127 -1.39 9.18 15.16
CA TYR A 127 -2.56 8.29 15.05
C TYR A 127 -3.31 8.50 13.74
N ALA A 128 -3.58 9.75 13.35
CA ALA A 128 -4.28 10.07 12.11
C ALA A 128 -3.55 9.46 10.89
N ARG A 129 -2.24 9.69 10.81
CA ARG A 129 -1.39 9.13 9.76
C ARG A 129 -1.37 7.61 9.78
N CYS A 130 -1.19 7.01 10.96
CA CYS A 130 -1.15 5.56 11.13
C CYS A 130 -2.44 4.89 10.62
N LEU A 131 -3.59 5.40 11.04
CA LEU A 131 -4.90 4.90 10.60
C LEU A 131 -5.12 5.10 9.10
N ARG A 132 -4.72 6.25 8.53
CA ARG A 132 -4.84 6.54 7.10
C ARG A 132 -3.92 5.69 6.23
N MET A 133 -2.79 5.23 6.74
CA MET A 133 -1.95 4.22 6.08
C MET A 133 -2.51 2.80 6.17
N GLY A 134 -3.70 2.62 6.78
CA GLY A 134 -4.38 1.33 6.87
C GLY A 134 -4.02 0.51 8.12
N CYS A 135 -3.25 1.06 9.07
CA CYS A 135 -2.97 0.37 10.33
C CYS A 135 -4.26 0.12 11.11
N ARG A 136 -4.44 -1.10 11.64
CA ARG A 136 -5.65 -1.57 12.33
C ARG A 136 -5.43 -1.91 13.80
N CYS A 137 -4.18 -1.99 14.28
CA CYS A 137 -3.88 -2.13 15.70
C CYS A 137 -2.95 -1.00 16.13
N ILE A 138 -3.44 -0.15 17.04
CA ILE A 138 -2.73 1.05 17.50
C ILE A 138 -2.58 1.02 19.02
N GLU A 139 -1.52 1.63 19.51
CA GLU A 139 -1.09 1.58 20.90
C GLU A 139 -1.30 2.92 21.63
N LEU A 140 -1.75 2.85 22.90
CA LEU A 140 -2.02 3.98 23.77
C LEU A 140 -1.42 3.74 25.15
N ASP A 141 -0.34 4.44 25.47
CA ASP A 141 0.31 4.38 26.79
C ASP A 141 -0.33 5.42 27.70
N CYS A 142 -1.26 4.98 28.53
CA CYS A 142 -2.12 5.85 29.31
C CYS A 142 -1.53 6.08 30.70
N TRP A 143 -1.27 7.34 31.04
CA TRP A 143 -0.70 7.76 32.31
C TRP A 143 -1.55 8.85 32.97
N ASP A 144 -1.56 8.89 34.30
CA ASP A 144 -2.30 9.90 35.05
C ASP A 144 -1.92 11.34 34.64
N GLY A 145 -2.92 12.16 34.33
CA GLY A 145 -2.75 13.59 34.05
C GLY A 145 -3.14 14.48 35.23
N PRO A 146 -2.67 15.74 35.26
CA PRO A 146 -2.84 16.67 36.38
C PRO A 146 -4.29 17.12 36.61
N ASP A 147 -5.09 17.20 35.54
CA ASP A 147 -6.49 17.63 35.60
C ASP A 147 -7.46 16.45 35.87
N GLY A 148 -6.91 15.33 36.34
CA GLY A 148 -7.62 14.07 36.55
C GLY A 148 -8.12 13.42 35.25
N MET A 149 -7.65 13.84 34.08
CA MET A 149 -7.82 13.17 32.80
C MET A 149 -6.46 12.65 32.31
N PRO A 150 -6.37 11.43 31.75
CA PRO A 150 -5.10 10.86 31.36
C PRO A 150 -4.37 11.62 30.26
N PHE A 151 -3.06 11.47 30.27
CA PHE A 151 -2.18 11.76 29.14
C PHE A 151 -1.71 10.47 28.46
N ILE A 152 -1.24 10.63 27.23
CA ILE A 152 -0.54 9.59 26.48
C ILE A 152 0.89 10.07 26.21
N TYR A 153 1.86 9.25 26.59
CA TYR A 153 3.30 9.43 26.34
C TYR A 153 4.08 8.19 26.78
N HIS A 154 5.36 8.12 26.43
CA HIS A 154 6.22 7.01 26.86
C HIS A 154 6.71 7.24 28.29
N GLY A 155 6.25 6.40 29.21
CA GLY A 155 6.54 6.50 30.64
C GLY A 155 8.04 6.59 30.96
N HIS A 156 8.39 7.34 32.00
CA HIS A 156 9.78 7.49 32.47
C HIS A 156 10.77 8.05 31.44
N THR A 157 10.28 8.71 30.38
CA THR A 157 11.11 9.37 29.36
C THR A 157 10.84 10.87 29.26
N PHE A 158 11.54 11.54 28.33
CA PHE A 158 11.38 12.96 28.02
C PHE A 158 10.46 13.22 26.83
N THR A 159 9.74 12.20 26.34
CA THR A 159 8.77 12.38 25.26
C THR A 159 7.67 13.36 25.66
N THR A 160 7.20 14.16 24.70
CA THR A 160 6.12 15.12 24.99
C THR A 160 4.82 14.38 25.29
N LYS A 161 3.83 15.07 25.87
CA LYS A 161 2.57 14.46 26.33
C LYS A 161 1.40 15.01 25.53
N ILE A 162 0.47 14.14 25.16
CA ILE A 162 -0.79 14.51 24.52
C ILE A 162 -1.98 14.10 25.38
N LYS A 163 -3.10 14.80 25.22
CA LYS A 163 -4.33 14.51 25.98
C LYS A 163 -5.00 13.25 25.44
N PHE A 164 -5.38 12.35 26.34
CA PHE A 164 -6.14 11.15 25.99
C PHE A 164 -7.41 11.48 25.19
N MET A 165 -8.18 12.50 25.60
CA MET A 165 -9.41 12.88 24.91
C MET A 165 -9.19 13.33 23.46
N ASP A 166 -8.07 13.99 23.17
CA ASP A 166 -7.76 14.43 21.82
C ASP A 166 -7.38 13.21 20.96
N VAL A 167 -6.65 12.25 21.52
CA VAL A 167 -6.37 10.95 20.85
C VAL A 167 -7.64 10.18 20.54
N ILE A 168 -8.58 10.04 21.50
CA ILE A 168 -9.84 9.33 21.25
C ILE A 168 -10.68 10.02 20.17
N ARG A 169 -10.70 11.36 20.15
CA ARG A 169 -11.39 12.13 19.09
C ARG A 169 -10.75 11.87 17.72
N THR A 170 -9.43 11.94 17.63
CA THR A 170 -8.69 11.67 16.39
C THR A 170 -8.89 10.23 15.90
N ILE A 171 -8.88 9.24 16.80
CA ILE A 171 -9.20 7.85 16.46
C ILE A 171 -10.61 7.75 15.91
N LYS A 172 -11.60 8.35 16.58
CA LYS A 172 -13.00 8.36 16.10
C LYS A 172 -13.15 8.94 14.69
N GLU A 173 -12.40 10.01 14.39
CA GLU A 173 -12.44 10.68 13.09
C GLU A 173 -11.76 9.88 11.97
N HIS A 174 -10.74 9.07 12.27
CA HIS A 174 -9.90 8.40 11.26
C HIS A 174 -9.97 6.89 11.25
N ALA A 175 -10.58 6.25 12.26
CA ALA A 175 -10.61 4.81 12.43
C ALA A 175 -11.02 4.08 11.14
N PHE A 176 -12.01 4.61 10.42
CA PHE A 176 -12.57 3.96 9.23
C PHE A 176 -12.37 4.76 7.94
N ALA A 177 -11.43 5.71 7.91
CA ALA A 177 -11.23 6.59 6.75
C ALA A 177 -10.71 5.87 5.50
N THR A 178 -9.99 4.76 5.65
CA THR A 178 -9.38 3.99 4.56
C THR A 178 -9.68 2.50 4.59
N SER A 179 -10.39 2.03 5.62
CA SER A 179 -10.74 0.62 5.79
C SER A 179 -11.94 0.48 6.73
N GLU A 180 -12.90 -0.36 6.35
CA GLU A 180 -14.11 -0.65 7.15
C GLU A 180 -13.88 -1.72 8.24
N TYR A 181 -12.70 -2.36 8.22
CA TYR A 181 -12.36 -3.43 9.15
C TYR A 181 -12.04 -2.92 10.56
N PRO A 182 -12.23 -3.77 11.59
CA PRO A 182 -12.11 -3.35 12.99
C PRO A 182 -10.75 -2.75 13.32
N VAL A 183 -10.77 -1.78 14.23
CA VAL A 183 -9.57 -1.20 14.85
C VAL A 183 -9.42 -1.77 16.26
N ILE A 184 -8.21 -2.22 16.58
CA ILE A 184 -7.81 -2.73 17.89
C ILE A 184 -7.02 -1.62 18.60
N LEU A 185 -7.44 -1.32 19.83
CA LEU A 185 -6.73 -0.40 20.72
C LEU A 185 -5.95 -1.23 21.73
N SER A 186 -4.62 -1.28 21.59
CA SER A 186 -3.72 -1.84 22.60
C SER A 186 -3.49 -0.77 23.67
N ILE A 187 -4.02 -0.99 24.87
CA ILE A 187 -3.94 -0.01 25.97
C ILE A 187 -2.90 -0.50 26.97
N GLU A 188 -1.82 0.27 27.13
CA GLU A 188 -0.90 0.12 28.25
C GLU A 188 -1.37 1.05 29.38
N ASP A 189 -2.03 0.48 30.39
CA ASP A 189 -2.71 1.25 31.44
C ASP A 189 -1.81 1.42 32.68
N ASN A 190 -1.30 2.64 32.85
CA ASN A 190 -0.55 3.10 34.02
C ASN A 190 -1.34 4.15 34.82
N CYS A 191 -2.66 4.24 34.63
CA CYS A 191 -3.53 5.21 35.31
C CYS A 191 -4.04 4.70 36.66
N SER A 192 -4.38 5.63 37.55
CA SER A 192 -5.09 5.32 38.79
C SER A 192 -6.56 4.97 38.52
N LEU A 193 -7.19 4.20 39.41
CA LEU A 193 -8.60 3.79 39.27
C LEU A 193 -9.57 4.95 38.98
N PRO A 194 -9.45 6.15 39.59
CA PRO A 194 -10.30 7.29 39.22
C PRO A 194 -10.14 7.73 37.75
N GLN A 195 -8.93 7.71 37.20
CA GLN A 195 -8.68 8.09 35.81
C GLN A 195 -9.04 6.96 34.84
N GLN A 196 -8.85 5.69 35.21
CA GLN A 196 -9.34 4.54 34.43
C GLN A 196 -10.87 4.58 34.22
N ARG A 197 -11.64 4.97 35.25
CA ARG A 197 -13.10 5.16 35.11
C ARG A 197 -13.45 6.25 34.09
N LYS A 198 -12.65 7.32 34.03
CA LYS A 198 -12.83 8.38 33.05
C LYS A 198 -12.43 7.93 31.65
N MET A 199 -11.37 7.13 31.49
CA MET A 199 -11.02 6.48 30.22
C MET A 199 -12.17 5.63 29.70
N ALA A 200 -12.71 4.75 30.55
CA ALA A 200 -13.83 3.89 30.20
C ALA A 200 -15.07 4.71 29.78
N THR A 201 -15.36 5.80 30.50
CA THR A 201 -16.48 6.70 30.15
C THR A 201 -16.27 7.39 28.80
N ALA A 202 -15.04 7.80 28.49
CA ALA A 202 -14.71 8.48 27.24
C ALA A 202 -14.70 7.57 26.01
N MET A 203 -14.60 6.25 26.21
CA MET A 203 -14.59 5.23 25.15
C MET A 203 -15.97 4.61 24.87
N GLN A 204 -17.02 5.03 25.58
CA GLN A 204 -18.42 4.62 25.34
C GLN A 204 -19.08 5.48 24.26
#